data_AF-J3AZ56-F1
#
_entry.id   AF-J3AZ56-F1
#
_cell.length_a   1.000
_cell.length_b   1.000
_cell.length_c   1.000
_cell.angle_alpha   90.00
_cell.angle_beta   90.00
_cell.angle_gamma   90.00
#
_symmetry.space_group_name_H-M   'P 1'
#
loop_
_entity.id
_entity.type
_entity.pdbx_description
1 polymer ?
#
loop_
_entity_poly.entity_id
_entity_poly.type
_entity_poly.pdbx_seq_one_letter_code
_entity_poly.pdbx_strand_id
1 'polypeptide(L)'
;KPVRHRYIGGFGAIHWVNDLTLANPFAGKAEVSMVEHMNADHAKAIAHYVDLAGLPKNVPAQMAGIDAEGMHLRIGQSLYWLPFQAPCNTPTQVREALVSLAHAEHWPKNEVADA
;
A
#
# COMPACT_ATOMS: atom_id res chain seq x y z
N LYS A 1 -0.25 -4.67 -23.69
CA LYS A 1 1.08 -4.70 -23.03
C LYS A 1 1.68 -3.31 -23.16
N PRO A 2 2.25 -2.73 -22.08
CA PRO A 2 2.96 -1.46 -22.19
C PRO A 2 4.08 -1.55 -23.22
N VAL A 3 4.34 -0.45 -23.94
CA VAL A 3 5.40 -0.36 -24.96
C VAL A 3 6.58 0.47 -24.46
N ARG A 4 6.29 1.59 -23.81
CA ARG A 4 7.28 2.47 -23.17
C ARG A 4 6.59 3.41 -22.19
N HIS A 5 7.30 3.84 -21.17
CA HIS A 5 6.82 4.83 -20.20
C HIS A 5 7.65 6.11 -20.31
N ARG A 6 6.99 7.25 -20.14
CA ARG A 6 7.66 8.55 -19.97
C ARG A 6 7.29 9.08 -18.59
N TYR A 7 8.25 9.03 -17.68
CA TYR A 7 8.13 9.62 -16.35
C TYR A 7 8.66 11.05 -16.39
N ILE A 8 7.88 11.99 -15.87
CA ILE A 8 8.29 13.39 -15.71
C ILE A 8 8.23 13.69 -14.22
N GLY A 9 9.39 13.65 -13.57
CA GLY A 9 9.53 14.01 -12.17
C GLY A 9 9.38 15.52 -11.96
N GLY A 10 9.50 15.95 -10.70
CA GLY A 10 9.53 17.38 -10.36
C GLY A 10 10.56 18.15 -11.19
N PHE A 11 10.31 19.45 -11.40
CA PHE A 11 11.19 20.36 -12.16
C PHE A 11 11.50 19.92 -13.60
N GLY A 12 10.68 19.06 -14.21
CA GLY A 12 10.86 18.65 -15.61
C GLY A 12 11.96 17.61 -15.83
N ALA A 13 12.29 16.81 -14.80
CA ALA A 13 13.18 15.66 -14.94
C ALA A 13 12.51 14.57 -15.79
N ILE A 14 12.85 14.51 -17.09
CA ILE A 14 12.21 13.61 -18.06
C ILE A 14 13.03 12.33 -18.21
N HIS A 15 12.40 11.19 -17.93
CA HIS A 15 12.99 9.86 -18.07
C HIS A 15 12.13 8.98 -18.97
N TRP A 16 12.78 8.28 -19.89
CA TRP A 16 12.17 7.18 -20.62
C TRP A 16 12.48 5.86 -19.92
N VAL A 17 11.44 5.10 -19.60
CA VAL A 17 11.56 3.82 -18.89
C VAL A 17 10.96 2.71 -19.73
N ASN A 18 11.76 1.66 -19.96
CA ASN A 18 11.37 0.54 -20.81
C ASN A 18 10.59 -0.52 -20.01
N ASP A 19 11.04 -0.85 -18.80
CA ASP A 19 10.36 -1.78 -17.90
C ASP A 19 9.99 -1.07 -16.59
N LEU A 20 8.70 -1.03 -16.29
CA LEU A 20 8.13 -0.35 -15.12
C LEU A 20 6.99 -1.18 -14.50
N THR A 21 6.83 -2.44 -14.91
CA THR A 21 5.71 -3.26 -14.44
C THR A 21 6.19 -4.22 -13.37
N LEU A 22 5.68 -4.04 -12.15
CA LEU A 22 5.81 -5.02 -11.08
C LEU A 22 4.51 -5.83 -10.99
N ALA A 23 4.61 -7.14 -11.09
CA ALA A 23 3.45 -8.02 -10.92
C ALA A 23 3.09 -8.12 -9.43
N ASN A 24 1.80 -8.06 -9.11
CA ASN A 24 1.32 -8.32 -7.75
C ASN A 24 1.29 -9.84 -7.50
N PRO A 25 2.13 -10.39 -6.60
CA PRO A 25 2.16 -11.83 -6.31
C PRO A 25 0.90 -12.32 -5.57
N PHE A 26 0.09 -11.40 -5.02
CA PHE A 26 -1.09 -11.73 -4.24
C PHE A 26 -2.40 -11.70 -5.04
N ALA A 27 -2.37 -11.13 -6.26
CA ALA A 27 -3.55 -10.91 -7.07
C ALA A 27 -4.38 -12.19 -7.24
N GLY A 28 -5.68 -12.10 -6.92
CA GLY A 28 -6.61 -13.21 -6.94
C GLY A 28 -7.04 -13.64 -5.54
N LYS A 29 -7.20 -14.95 -5.31
CA LYS A 29 -7.81 -15.48 -4.07
C LYS A 29 -7.04 -15.12 -2.80
N ALA A 30 -5.72 -15.01 -2.88
CA ALA A 30 -4.89 -14.68 -1.72
C ALA A 30 -5.14 -13.24 -1.26
N GLU A 31 -5.09 -12.27 -2.18
CA GLU A 31 -5.43 -10.87 -1.90
C GLU A 31 -6.85 -10.73 -1.37
N VAL A 32 -7.85 -11.34 -2.02
CA VAL A 32 -9.26 -11.25 -1.59
C VAL A 32 -9.42 -11.72 -0.15
N SER A 33 -8.83 -12.86 0.21
CA SER A 33 -8.88 -13.40 1.57
C SER A 33 -8.26 -12.45 2.60
N MET A 34 -7.09 -11.87 2.30
CA MET A 34 -6.44 -10.90 3.19
C MET A 34 -7.27 -9.62 3.38
N VAL A 35 -7.81 -9.08 2.28
CA VAL A 35 -8.64 -7.87 2.30
C VAL A 35 -9.94 -8.09 3.07
N GLU A 36 -10.63 -9.21 2.84
CA GLU A 36 -11.86 -9.56 3.56
C GLU A 36 -11.60 -9.73 5.05
N HIS A 37 -10.54 -10.45 5.43
CA HIS A 37 -10.15 -10.63 6.82
C HIS A 37 -9.84 -9.30 7.51
N MET A 38 -9.07 -8.41 6.86
CA MET A 38 -8.76 -7.09 7.41
C MET A 38 -10.00 -6.24 7.62
N ASN A 39 -10.92 -6.24 6.66
CA ASN A 39 -12.15 -5.47 6.76
C ASN A 39 -13.13 -6.04 7.81
N ALA A 40 -13.17 -7.36 7.99
CA ALA A 40 -14.07 -8.02 8.95
C ALA A 40 -13.58 -7.89 10.40
N ASP A 41 -12.29 -8.12 10.63
CA ASP A 41 -11.76 -8.37 11.98
C ASP A 41 -10.90 -7.21 12.51
N HIS A 42 -10.39 -6.34 11.64
CA HIS A 42 -9.33 -5.37 11.97
C HIS A 42 -9.69 -3.91 11.67
N ALA A 43 -10.98 -3.54 11.77
CA ALA A 43 -11.44 -2.17 11.54
C ALA A 43 -10.71 -1.11 12.40
N LYS A 44 -10.32 -1.46 13.64
CA LYS A 44 -9.52 -0.58 14.52
C LYS A 44 -8.13 -0.32 13.95
N ALA A 45 -7.47 -1.35 13.41
CA ALA A 45 -6.15 -1.19 12.80
C ALA A 45 -6.25 -0.33 11.53
N ILE A 46 -7.29 -0.53 10.71
CA ILE A 46 -7.54 0.31 9.53
C ILE A 46 -7.73 1.79 9.92
N ALA A 47 -8.52 2.07 10.96
CA ALA A 47 -8.68 3.43 11.48
C ALA A 47 -7.35 4.01 11.98
N HIS A 48 -6.53 3.20 12.66
CA HIS A 48 -5.19 3.61 13.10
C HIS A 48 -4.29 3.96 11.91
N TYR A 49 -4.33 3.22 10.80
CA TYR A 49 -3.56 3.56 9.60
C TYR A 49 -3.96 4.90 8.98
N VAL A 50 -5.26 5.20 8.97
CA VAL A 50 -5.79 6.50 8.53
C VAL A 50 -5.24 7.63 9.41
N ASP A 51 -5.21 7.41 10.73
CA ASP A 51 -4.66 8.36 11.69
C ASP A 51 -3.15 8.57 11.48
N LEU A 52 -2.41 7.48 11.37
CA LEU A 52 -0.95 7.45 11.21
C LEU A 52 -0.49 8.16 9.92
N ALA A 53 -1.27 8.01 8.84
CA ALA A 53 -0.99 8.62 7.54
C ALA A 53 -1.60 10.03 7.37
N GLY A 54 -2.31 10.55 8.38
CA GLY A 54 -2.94 11.87 8.31
C GLY A 54 -4.04 11.98 7.26
N LEU A 55 -4.73 10.87 6.96
CA LEU A 55 -5.76 10.81 5.93
C LEU A 55 -7.13 11.34 6.41
N PRO A 56 -8.05 11.69 5.50
CA PRO A 56 -9.41 12.12 5.87
C PRO A 56 -10.17 11.06 6.67
N LYS A 57 -10.93 11.49 7.68
CA LYS A 57 -11.67 10.61 8.62
C LYS A 57 -13.18 10.81 8.57
N ASN A 58 -13.69 11.41 7.50
CA ASN A 58 -15.10 11.76 7.35
C ASN A 58 -16.01 10.54 7.21
N VAL A 59 -15.49 9.41 6.71
CA VAL A 59 -16.19 8.12 6.63
C VAL A 59 -15.22 6.98 6.98
N PRO A 60 -15.72 5.83 7.46
CA PRO A 60 -14.88 4.67 7.74
C PRO A 60 -14.10 4.21 6.51
N ALA A 61 -12.80 3.97 6.67
CA ALA A 61 -11.96 3.43 5.63
C ALA A 61 -12.19 1.91 5.49
N GLN A 62 -11.99 1.40 4.27
CA GLN A 62 -11.96 -0.03 3.98
C GLN A 62 -10.71 -0.35 3.18
N MET A 63 -10.07 -1.48 3.46
CA MET A 63 -9.01 -1.99 2.61
C MET A 63 -9.60 -2.41 1.27
N ALA A 64 -9.00 -1.96 0.18
CA ALA A 64 -9.46 -2.21 -1.19
C ALA A 64 -8.56 -3.22 -1.94
N GLY A 65 -7.28 -3.31 -1.56
CA GLY A 65 -6.31 -4.18 -2.20
C GLY A 65 -4.97 -4.17 -1.47
N ILE A 66 -4.15 -5.17 -1.76
CA ILE A 66 -2.79 -5.34 -1.24
C ILE A 66 -1.89 -5.76 -2.39
N ASP A 67 -0.73 -5.11 -2.50
CA ASP A 67 0.34 -5.49 -3.39
C ASP A 67 1.62 -5.79 -2.60
N ALA A 68 2.71 -6.09 -3.32
CA ALA A 68 3.99 -6.39 -2.69
C ALA A 68 4.59 -5.20 -1.93
N GLU A 69 4.20 -3.97 -2.26
CA GLU A 69 4.84 -2.75 -1.75
C GLU A 69 3.95 -2.01 -0.75
N GLY A 70 2.66 -2.32 -0.67
CA GLY A 70 1.74 -1.66 0.25
C GLY A 70 0.30 -2.13 0.19
N MET A 71 -0.58 -1.25 0.69
CA MET A 71 -2.03 -1.46 0.73
C MET A 71 -2.79 -0.25 0.20
N HIS A 72 -3.99 -0.51 -0.33
CA HIS A 72 -4.94 0.53 -0.73
C HIS A 72 -6.06 0.65 0.30
N LEU A 73 -6.28 1.86 0.81
CA LEU A 73 -7.44 2.21 1.62
C LEU A 73 -8.43 3.05 0.81
N ARG A 74 -9.69 2.67 0.83
CA ARG A 74 -10.81 3.44 0.28
C ARG A 74 -11.48 4.24 1.39
N ILE A 75 -11.59 5.55 1.19
CA ILE A 75 -12.31 6.47 2.08
C ILE A 75 -13.32 7.23 1.24
N GLY A 76 -14.59 6.84 1.35
CA GLY A 76 -15.65 7.33 0.47
C GLY A 76 -15.41 6.90 -0.98
N GLN A 77 -15.20 7.88 -1.86
CA GLN A 77 -14.91 7.67 -3.28
C GLN A 77 -13.41 7.76 -3.62
N SER A 78 -12.55 8.09 -2.64
CA SER A 78 -11.12 8.23 -2.84
C SER A 78 -10.37 6.94 -2.47
N LEU A 79 -9.29 6.66 -3.18
CA LEU A 79 -8.33 5.60 -2.89
C LEU A 79 -6.99 6.21 -2.49
N TYR A 80 -6.39 5.67 -1.44
CA TYR A 80 -5.12 6.08 -0.89
C TYR A 80 -4.20 4.86 -0.85
N TRP A 81 -3.03 4.96 -1.45
CA TRP A 81 -2.01 3.93 -1.36
C TRP A 81 -1.03 4.25 -0.25
N LEU A 82 -0.73 3.25 0.58
CA LEU A 82 0.10 3.38 1.76
C LEU A 82 1.22 2.32 1.72
N PRO A 83 2.49 2.73 1.73
CA PRO A 83 3.62 1.81 1.56
C PRO A 83 3.91 1.01 2.83
N PHE A 84 4.26 -0.26 2.67
CA PHE A 84 4.98 -0.99 3.70
C PHE A 84 6.42 -0.47 3.82
N GLN A 85 7.05 -0.72 4.98
CA GLN A 85 8.45 -0.34 5.21
C GLN A 85 9.41 -1.03 4.22
N ALA A 86 9.07 -2.26 3.82
CA ALA A 86 9.84 -3.07 2.87
C ALA A 86 8.89 -3.94 2.01
N PRO A 87 9.31 -4.33 0.80
CA PRO A 87 8.51 -5.22 -0.05
C PRO A 87 8.21 -6.57 0.63
N CYS A 88 6.94 -6.97 0.57
CA CYS A 88 6.42 -8.23 1.05
C CYS A 88 6.18 -9.18 -0.14
N ASN A 89 6.75 -10.38 -0.07
CA ASN A 89 6.64 -11.41 -1.10
C ASN A 89 5.75 -12.59 -0.69
N THR A 90 5.27 -12.59 0.56
CA THR A 90 4.41 -13.64 1.12
C THR A 90 3.28 -13.05 1.97
N PRO A 91 2.13 -13.74 2.12
CA PRO A 91 1.06 -13.31 3.02
C PRO A 91 1.52 -13.16 4.48
N THR A 92 2.49 -13.96 4.92
CA THR A 92 3.08 -13.84 6.26
C THR A 92 3.80 -12.50 6.43
N GLN A 93 4.61 -12.09 5.45
CA GLN A 93 5.29 -10.79 5.49
C GLN A 93 4.30 -9.63 5.46
N VAL A 94 3.23 -9.73 4.66
CA VAL A 94 2.14 -8.74 4.66
C VAL A 94 1.52 -8.63 6.07
N ARG A 95 1.22 -9.76 6.71
CA ARG A 95 0.67 -9.78 8.07
C ARG A 95 1.63 -9.12 9.07
N GLU A 96 2.90 -9.46 9.03
CA GLU A 96 3.93 -8.87 9.90
C GLU A 96 4.03 -7.35 9.70
N ALA A 97 4.00 -6.89 8.45
CA ALA A 97 4.01 -5.46 8.12
C ALA A 97 2.76 -4.73 8.65
N LEU A 98 1.57 -5.32 8.47
CA LEU A 98 0.32 -4.75 8.98
C LEU A 98 0.29 -4.70 10.51
N VAL A 99 0.74 -5.76 11.19
CA VAL A 99 0.84 -5.79 12.65
C VAL A 99 1.83 -4.72 13.14
N SER A 100 2.98 -4.56 12.48
CA SER A 100 3.94 -3.51 12.79
C SER A 100 3.29 -2.12 12.70
N LEU A 101 2.59 -1.84 11.60
CA LEU A 101 1.86 -0.57 11.42
C LEU A 101 0.75 -0.36 12.47
N ALA A 102 0.09 -1.44 12.92
CA ALA A 102 -1.00 -1.34 13.91
C ALA A 102 -0.49 -0.92 15.30
N HIS A 103 0.81 -1.11 15.57
CA HIS A 103 1.46 -0.71 16.81
C HIS A 103 2.37 0.51 16.66
N ALA A 104 2.51 1.04 15.44
CA ALA A 104 3.39 2.17 15.18
C ALA A 104 2.80 3.50 15.66
N GLU A 105 3.62 4.34 16.28
CA GLU A 105 3.26 5.72 16.63
C GLU A 105 3.43 6.70 15.45
N HIS A 106 4.36 6.38 14.55
CA HIS A 106 4.65 7.15 13.34
C HIS A 106 4.79 6.20 12.15
N TRP A 107 4.46 6.67 10.94
CA TRP A 107 4.67 5.86 9.74
C TRP A 107 6.17 5.54 9.58
N PRO A 108 6.56 4.26 9.45
CA PRO A 108 7.96 3.89 9.33
C PRO A 108 8.56 4.49 8.05
N LYS A 109 9.77 5.02 8.14
CA LYS A 109 10.49 5.49 6.95
C LYS A 109 10.98 4.29 6.17
N ASN A 110 10.75 4.27 4.86
CA ASN A 110 11.40 3.32 3.98
C ASN A 110 12.92 3.56 4.04
N GLU A 111 13.71 2.50 4.09
CA GLU A 111 15.14 2.63 3.86
C GLU A 111 15.33 3.27 2.49
N VAL A 112 16.06 4.40 2.45
CA VAL A 112 16.38 5.06 1.19
C VAL A 112 17.24 4.07 0.42
N ALA A 113 16.74 3.55 -0.69
CA ALA A 113 17.59 2.79 -1.61
C ALA A 113 18.69 3.75 -2.07
N ASP A 114 19.96 3.39 -1.82
CA ASP A 114 21.10 4.11 -2.39
C ASP A 114 20.89 4.19 -3.90
N ALA A 115 20.80 5.42 -4.41
CA ALA A 115 20.55 5.74 -5.81
C ALA A 115 21.80 5.59 -6.67
#